data_AF-A0A6V7K5E6-F1
#
_entry.id   AF-A0A6V7K5E6-F1
#
_cell.length_a   1.000
_cell.length_b   1.000
_cell.length_c   1.000
_cell.angle_alpha   90.00
_cell.angle_beta   90.00
_cell.angle_gamma   90.00
#
_symmetry.space_group_name_H-M   'P 1'
#
loop_
_entity.id
_entity.type
_entity.pdbx_description
1 polymer ?
#
loop_
_entity_poly.entity_id
_entity_poly.type
_entity_poly.pdbx_seq_one_letter_code
_entity_poly.pdbx_strand_id
1 'polypeptide(L)' 'YAPWCPACKDLEPIWNHLGDRKKELGINVGKVDVTDSPGLSGRFMVTALPTIY' A
#
# COMPACT_ATOMS: atom_id res chain seq x y z
N TYR A 1 1.67 3.65 1.04
CA TYR A 1 0.90 4.06 2.24
C TYR A 1 1.79 4.94 3.12
N ALA A 2 1.26 5.58 4.17
CA ALA A 2 2.06 6.26 5.17
C ALA A 2 1.59 5.91 6.60
N PRO A 3 2.48 5.85 7.61
CA PRO A 3 2.11 5.44 8.97
C PRO A 3 1.20 6.42 9.70
N TRP A 4 1.22 7.70 9.31
CA TRP A 4 0.41 8.76 9.90
C TRP A 4 -0.96 8.93 9.24
N CYS A 5 -1.22 8.24 8.13
CA CYS A 5 -2.46 8.35 7.35
C CYS A 5 -3.57 7.48 7.97
N PRO A 6 -4.68 8.05 8.48
CA PRO A 6 -5.76 7.27 9.11
C PRO A 6 -6.44 6.29 8.15
N ALA A 7 -6.79 6.74 6.94
CA ALA A 7 -7.39 5.88 5.92
C ALA A 7 -6.48 4.71 5.51
N CYS A 8 -5.15 4.88 5.61
CA CYS A 8 -4.19 3.83 5.35
C CYS A 8 -4.19 2.75 6.45
N LYS A 9 -4.40 3.15 7.71
CA LYS A 9 -4.54 2.23 8.85
C LYS A 9 -5.83 1.43 8.74
N ASP A 10 -6.91 2.07 8.31
CA ASP A 10 -8.20 1.40 8.11
C ASP A 10 -8.13 0.34 6.98
N LEU A 11 -7.31 0.59 5.95
CA LEU A 11 -7.08 -0.34 4.84
C LEU A 11 -6.13 -1.50 5.21
N GLU A 12 -5.25 -1.32 6.19
CA GLU A 12 -4.24 -2.32 6.58
C GLU A 12 -4.79 -3.74 6.85
N PRO A 13 -5.86 -3.94 7.66
CA PRO A 13 -6.38 -5.29 7.91
C PRO A 13 -6.91 -5.96 6.64
N ILE A 14 -7.53 -5.19 5.73
CA ILE A 14 -8.06 -5.69 4.46
C ILE A 14 -6.91 -6.10 3.53
N TRP A 15 -5.86 -5.27 3.46
CA TRP A 15 -4.68 -5.55 2.64
C TRP A 15 -3.91 -6.77 3.13
N ASN A 16 -3.82 -6.98 4.45
CA ASN A 16 -3.20 -8.17 5.03
C ASN A 16 -3.99 -9.44 4.68
N HIS A 17 -5.32 -9.41 4.79
CA HIS A 17 -6.17 -10.54 4.38
C HIS A 17 -6.04 -10.86 2.88
N LEU A 18 -5.90 -9.86 2.02
CA LEU A 18 -5.58 -10.06 0.60
C LEU A 18 -4.20 -10.73 0.42
N GLY A 19 -3.21 -10.32 1.23
CA GLY A 19 -1.88 -10.91 1.28
C GLY A 19 -1.87 -12.40 1.63
N ASP A 20 -2.75 -12.82 2.54
CA ASP A 20 -2.89 -14.23 2.90
C ASP A 20 -3.46 -15.05 1.73
N ARG A 21 -4.44 -14.47 1.03
CA ARG A 21 -5.10 -15.11 -0.12
C ARG A 21 -4.37 -14.97 -1.46
N LYS A 22 -3.23 -14.28 -1.49
CA LYS A 22 -2.50 -13.98 -2.73
C LYS A 22 -2.13 -15.23 -3.54
N LYS A 23 -1.81 -16.33 -2.84
CA LYS A 23 -1.47 -17.63 -3.47
C LYS A 23 -2.67 -18.26 -4.17
N GLU A 24 -3.85 -18.18 -3.56
CA GLU A 24 -5.10 -18.71 -4.13
C GLU A 24 -5.50 -17.94 -5.38
N LEU A 25 -5.29 -16.62 -5.35
CA LEU A 25 -5.61 -15.71 -6.45
C LEU A 25 -4.53 -15.69 -7.54
N GLY A 26 -3.37 -16.30 -7.30
CA GLY A 26 -2.23 -16.28 -8.23
C GLY A 26 -1.65 -14.87 -8.44
N ILE A 27 -1.83 -13.96 -7.48
CA ILE A 27 -1.36 -12.57 -7.56
C ILE A 27 -0.23 -12.31 -6.57
N ASN A 28 0.59 -11.30 -6.85
CA ASN A 28 1.56 -10.77 -5.90
C ASN A 28 1.06 -9.42 -5.39
N VAL A 29 1.08 -9.24 -4.07
CA VAL A 29 0.71 -7.98 -3.42
C VAL A 29 1.85 -7.54 -2.51
N GLY A 30 2.04 -6.22 -2.41
CA GLY A 30 3.06 -5.60 -1.58
C GLY A 30 2.57 -4.27 -1.04
N LYS A 31 3.13 -3.84 0.10
CA LYS A 31 2.87 -2.52 0.68
C LYS A 31 4.21 -1.78 0.78
N VAL A 32 4.22 -0.51 0.40
CA VAL A 32 5.41 0.34 0.45
C VAL A 32 5.08 1.62 1.22
N ASP A 33 5.95 1.93 2.18
CA ASP A 33 5.90 3.19 2.93
C ASP A 33 6.54 4.30 2.11
N VAL A 34 5.76 5.33 1.76
CA VAL A 34 6.27 6.45 0.95
C VAL A 34 7.04 7.47 1.79
N THR A 35 6.95 7.40 3.12
CA THR A 35 7.71 8.27 4.03
C THR A 35 9.18 7.88 4.12
N ASP A 36 9.48 6.59 3.98
CA ASP A 36 10.84 6.04 3.99
C ASP A 36 11.54 6.16 2.62
N SER A 37 10.80 6.59 1.60
CA SER A 37 11.29 6.61 0.21
C SER A 37 10.74 7.81 -0.56
N PRO A 38 11.27 9.02 -0.33
CA PRO A 38 10.73 10.26 -0.90
C PRO A 38 10.75 10.32 -2.43
N GLY A 39 11.68 9.60 -3.07
CA GLY A 39 11.75 9.51 -4.54
C GLY A 39 10.64 8.67 -5.18
N LEU A 40 9.98 7.78 -4.43
CA LEU A 40 8.92 6.92 -4.96
C LEU A 40 7.65 7.73 -5.27
N SER A 41 7.30 8.68 -4.40
CA SER A 41 6.11 9.51 -4.60
C SER A 41 6.16 10.29 -5.90
N GLY A 42 7.33 10.86 -6.24
CA GLY A 42 7.54 11.53 -7.53
C GLY A 42 7.58 10.56 -8.71
N ARG A 43 8.30 9.44 -8.58
CA ARG A 43 8.46 8.45 -9.65
C ARG A 43 7.15 7.80 -10.07
N PHE A 44 6.28 7.50 -9.11
CA PHE A 44 4.99 6.85 -9.35
C PHE A 44 3.83 7.85 -9.41
N MET A 45 4.10 9.16 -9.29
CA MET A 45 3.08 10.21 -9.24
C MET A 45 2.00 9.95 -8.17
N VAL A 46 2.43 9.58 -6.96
CA VAL A 46 1.54 9.40 -5.81
C VAL A 46 1.07 10.77 -5.35
N THR A 47 -0.18 11.13 -5.66
CA THR A 47 -0.77 12.44 -5.32
C THR A 47 -1.65 12.40 -4.08
N ALA A 48 -2.11 11.22 -3.66
CA ALA A 48 -2.96 11.01 -2.49
C ALA A 48 -2.62 9.68 -1.81
N LEU A 49 -3.10 9.46 -0.58
CA LEU A 49 -2.94 8.19 0.12
C LEU A 49 -4.28 7.74 0.73
N PRO A 50 -4.54 6.42 0.79
CA PRO A 50 -3.77 5.34 0.16
C PRO A 50 -3.92 5.33 -1.37
N THR A 51 -2.88 4.89 -2.08
CA THR A 51 -2.93 4.59 -3.53
C THR A 51 -2.59 3.13 -3.75
N ILE A 52 -3.30 2.50 -4.68
CA ILE A 52 -3.14 1.12 -5.10
C ILE A 52 -2.94 1.14 -6.62
N TYR A 53 -1.92 0.43 -7.12
CA TYR A 53 -1.63 0.24 -8.55
C TYR A 53 -1.90 -1.19 -8.96
#